data_AF-A0A8B8CUJ2-F1
#
_entry.id   AF-A0A8B8CUJ2-F1
#
_cell.length_a   1.000
_cell.length_b   1.000
_cell.length_c   1.000
_cell.angle_alpha   90.00
_cell.angle_beta   90.00
_cell.angle_gamma   90.00
#
_symmetry.space_group_name_H-M   'P 1'
#
loop_
_entity.id
_entity.type
_entity.pdbx_description
1 polymer ?
#
loop_
_entity_poly.entity_id
_entity_poly.type
_entity_poly.pdbx_seq_one_letter_code
_entity_poly.pdbx_strand_id
1 'polypeptide(L)'
;MHPQSPPTPRPGDGLLPSGRPIEGGFVDMRDHPLMTLQDYLEGRVAHVSVAMDNHIGIPYGTHVCIPELNRKYHRFIDFVVVDTGSAFYGKGYSRIDICVRTRHDSFENTINGPLTLGFH
;
A
#
# COMPACT_ATOMS: atom_id res chain seq x y z
N MET A 1 -35.13 -20.25 -7.91
CA MET A 1 -33.71 -19.83 -7.84
C MET A 1 -33.68 -18.58 -6.98
N HIS A 2 -33.22 -18.68 -5.73
CA HIS A 2 -33.07 -17.50 -4.88
C HIS A 2 -31.82 -16.74 -5.33
N PRO A 3 -31.88 -15.40 -5.47
CA PRO A 3 -30.66 -14.62 -5.63
C PRO A 3 -29.86 -14.79 -4.34
N GLN A 4 -28.64 -15.33 -4.45
CA GLN A 4 -27.72 -15.32 -3.33
C GLN A 4 -27.49 -13.86 -2.97
N SER A 5 -27.83 -13.49 -1.73
CA SER A 5 -27.51 -12.17 -1.19
C SER A 5 -25.99 -11.96 -1.30
N PRO A 6 -25.52 -10.75 -1.62
CA PRO A 6 -24.10 -10.47 -1.66
C PRO A 6 -23.49 -10.79 -0.27
N PRO A 7 -22.28 -11.38 -0.23
CA PRO A 7 -21.66 -11.76 1.04
C PRO A 7 -21.50 -10.53 1.93
N THR A 8 -21.85 -10.69 3.20
CA THR A 8 -21.68 -9.66 4.23
C THR A 8 -20.18 -9.44 4.46
N PRO A 9 -19.68 -8.19 4.36
CA PRO A 9 -18.26 -7.90 4.60
C PRO A 9 -17.89 -8.18 6.05
N ARG A 10 -16.74 -8.84 6.26
CA ARG A 10 -16.16 -9.13 7.57
C ARG A 10 -15.31 -7.94 8.05
N PRO A 11 -15.11 -7.81 9.38
CA PRO A 11 -14.18 -6.83 9.93
C PRO A 11 -12.78 -7.12 9.36
N GLY A 12 -12.23 -6.18 8.58
CA GLY A 12 -11.00 -6.38 7.81
C GLY A 12 -11.20 -6.56 6.31
N ASP A 13 -12.42 -6.42 5.76
CA ASP A 13 -12.70 -6.42 4.31
C ASP A 13 -12.89 -4.99 3.76
N GLY A 14 -12.50 -3.98 4.54
CA GLY A 14 -12.79 -2.56 4.34
C GLY A 14 -13.05 -2.16 2.89
N LEU A 15 -14.27 -1.69 2.71
CA LEU A 15 -14.84 -1.36 1.44
C LEU A 15 -14.59 0.11 1.19
N LEU A 16 -14.39 0.48 -0.07
CA LEU A 16 -14.58 1.86 -0.47
C LEU A 16 -16.01 2.30 -0.11
N PRO A 17 -16.27 3.61 0.11
CA PRO A 17 -17.63 4.12 0.35
C PRO A 17 -18.65 3.74 -0.75
N SER A 18 -18.16 3.34 -1.93
CA SER A 18 -18.93 2.80 -3.05
C SER A 18 -19.29 1.32 -2.94
N GLY A 19 -18.96 0.64 -1.83
CA GLY A 19 -19.19 -0.78 -1.61
C GLY A 19 -18.30 -1.70 -2.44
N ARG A 20 -17.23 -1.17 -3.05
CA ARG A 20 -16.25 -1.97 -3.82
C ARG A 20 -15.14 -2.48 -2.90
N PRO A 21 -14.61 -3.69 -3.15
CA PRO A 21 -13.38 -4.15 -2.51
C PRO A 21 -12.28 -3.10 -2.72
N ILE A 22 -11.48 -2.84 -1.69
CA ILE A 22 -10.21 -2.16 -1.90
C ILE A 22 -9.35 -3.09 -2.76
N GLU A 23 -8.85 -2.57 -3.89
CA GLU A 23 -7.93 -3.30 -4.76
C GLU A 23 -6.69 -3.68 -3.94
N GLY A 24 -6.37 -4.98 -3.87
CA GLY A 24 -5.30 -5.53 -3.02
C GLY A 24 -5.74 -6.07 -1.65
N GLY A 25 -6.91 -5.69 -1.13
CA GLY A 25 -7.38 -6.17 0.19
C GLY A 25 -6.64 -5.55 1.38
N PHE A 26 -6.64 -6.25 2.53
CA PHE A 26 -6.08 -5.78 3.81
C PHE A 26 -4.83 -6.53 4.25
N VAL A 27 -4.43 -7.52 3.45
CA VAL A 27 -3.30 -8.37 3.70
C VAL A 27 -2.35 -8.32 2.52
N ASP A 28 -1.08 -8.56 2.78
CA ASP A 28 -0.04 -8.63 1.78
C ASP A 28 -0.02 -9.99 1.06
N MET A 29 0.94 -10.19 0.15
CA MET A 29 1.11 -11.43 -0.60
C MET A 29 1.43 -12.68 0.27
N ARG A 30 1.59 -12.52 1.58
CA ARG A 30 1.84 -13.57 2.58
C ARG A 30 0.75 -13.62 3.67
N ASP A 31 -0.42 -13.02 3.41
CA ASP A 31 -1.55 -12.97 4.33
C ASP A 31 -1.29 -12.19 5.64
N HIS A 32 -0.25 -11.34 5.69
CA HIS A 32 -0.02 -10.45 6.84
C HIS A 32 -0.77 -9.12 6.67
N PRO A 33 -1.28 -8.50 7.75
CA PRO A 33 -1.95 -7.21 7.65
C PRO A 33 -1.09 -6.11 7.03
N LEU A 34 -1.66 -5.34 6.11
CA LEU A 34 -1.01 -4.16 5.53
C LEU A 34 -0.99 -3.01 6.55
N MET A 35 0.13 -2.28 6.55
CA MET A 35 0.41 -1.18 7.48
C MET A 35 0.30 0.16 6.75
N THR A 36 -0.66 1.00 7.14
CA THR A 36 -0.92 2.26 6.42
C THR A 36 0.05 3.38 6.82
N LEU A 37 0.27 4.33 5.92
CA LEU A 37 1.03 5.55 6.21
C LEU A 37 0.46 6.31 7.42
N GLN A 38 -0.86 6.43 7.52
CA GLN A 38 -1.51 7.14 8.62
C GLN A 38 -1.28 6.44 9.96
N ASP A 39 -1.32 5.10 10.00
CA ASP A 39 -1.00 4.34 11.22
C ASP A 39 0.46 4.54 11.65
N TYR A 40 1.39 4.64 10.70
CA TYR A 40 2.81 4.90 10.99
C TYR A 40 3.02 6.31 11.55
N LEU A 41 2.37 7.31 10.94
CA LEU A 41 2.43 8.71 11.38
C LEU A 41 1.83 8.88 12.77
N GLU A 42 0.79 8.12 13.11
CA GLU A 42 0.21 8.05 14.46
C GLU A 42 1.01 7.17 15.44
N GLY A 43 2.09 6.51 14.99
CA GLY A 43 2.96 5.69 15.83
C GLY A 43 2.38 4.32 16.21
N ARG A 44 1.36 3.83 15.50
CA ARG A 44 0.70 2.54 15.78
C ARG A 44 1.43 1.34 15.18
N VAL A 45 2.20 1.56 14.11
CA VAL A 45 2.91 0.52 13.35
C VAL A 45 4.35 0.94 13.12
N ALA A 46 5.22 -0.05 12.90
CA ALA A 46 6.66 0.16 12.79
C ALA A 46 7.15 0.52 11.37
N HIS A 47 6.34 0.27 10.34
CA HIS A 47 6.66 0.55 8.95
C HIS A 47 5.38 0.79 8.14
N VAL A 48 5.53 1.22 6.89
CA VAL A 48 4.46 1.40 5.91
C VAL A 48 4.59 0.32 4.83
N SER A 49 3.51 -0.40 4.55
CA SER A 49 3.48 -1.40 3.48
C SER A 49 3.42 -0.73 2.12
N VAL A 50 4.20 -1.23 1.16
CA VAL A 50 4.15 -0.81 -0.24
C VAL A 50 4.03 -1.99 -1.18
N ALA A 51 3.41 -1.76 -2.34
CA ALA A 51 3.34 -2.71 -3.43
C ALA A 51 4.25 -2.29 -4.60
N MET A 52 4.97 -3.26 -5.16
CA MET A 52 5.90 -3.05 -6.28
C MET A 52 5.89 -4.22 -7.27
N ASP A 53 6.57 -4.05 -8.41
CA ASP A 53 6.79 -5.13 -9.37
C ASP A 53 7.74 -6.19 -8.80
N ASN A 54 7.27 -7.42 -8.65
CA ASN A 54 8.06 -8.54 -8.14
C ASN A 54 8.92 -9.23 -9.22
N HIS A 55 8.71 -8.94 -10.51
CA HIS A 55 9.45 -9.59 -11.61
C HIS A 55 10.87 -9.07 -11.80
N ILE A 56 11.18 -7.89 -11.28
CA ILE A 56 12.52 -7.30 -11.33
C ILE A 56 13.43 -7.76 -10.18
N GLY A 57 12.97 -8.73 -9.40
CA GLY A 57 13.76 -9.36 -8.35
C GLY A 57 13.89 -8.53 -7.07
N ILE A 58 12.98 -7.58 -6.81
CA ILE A 58 12.87 -6.92 -5.51
C ILE A 58 12.35 -7.94 -4.49
N PRO A 59 13.13 -8.30 -3.45
CA PRO A 59 12.66 -9.22 -2.42
C PRO A 59 11.50 -8.66 -1.60
N TYR A 60 10.61 -9.55 -1.15
CA TYR A 60 9.69 -9.24 -0.06
C TYR A 60 10.48 -8.84 1.19
N GLY A 61 10.05 -7.78 1.87
CA GLY A 61 10.70 -7.23 3.04
C GLY A 61 11.79 -6.20 2.72
N THR A 62 12.02 -5.85 1.45
CA THR A 62 12.97 -4.81 1.10
C THR A 62 12.52 -3.45 1.60
N HIS A 63 13.44 -2.75 2.26
CA HIS A 63 13.19 -1.42 2.76
C HIS A 63 13.46 -0.36 1.69
N VAL A 64 12.59 0.64 1.63
CA VAL A 64 12.60 1.71 0.63
C VAL A 64 12.56 3.06 1.34
N CYS A 65 13.48 3.94 0.97
CA CYS A 65 13.46 5.34 1.34
C CYS A 65 12.75 6.14 0.24
N ILE A 66 11.77 6.97 0.63
CA ILE A 66 11.06 7.90 -0.25
C ILE A 66 11.30 9.34 0.26
N PRO A 67 12.33 10.04 -0.24
CA PRO A 67 12.74 11.35 0.27
C PRO A 67 11.64 12.40 0.24
N GLU A 68 10.75 12.37 -0.76
CA GLU A 68 9.64 13.30 -0.90
C GLU A 68 8.68 13.23 0.29
N LEU A 69 8.37 12.02 0.76
CA LEU A 69 7.51 11.81 1.92
C LEU A 69 8.23 12.10 3.23
N ASN A 70 9.52 11.77 3.30
CA ASN A 70 10.33 12.13 4.47
C ASN A 70 10.37 13.65 4.68
N ARG A 71 10.56 14.41 3.60
CA ARG A 71 10.54 15.89 3.63
C ARG A 71 9.18 16.43 4.01
N LYS A 72 8.09 15.85 3.48
CA LYS A 72 6.73 16.29 3.75
C LYS A 72 6.32 16.12 5.21
N TYR A 73 6.60 14.95 5.77
CA TYR A 73 6.18 14.61 7.13
C TYR A 73 7.26 14.94 8.18
N HIS A 74 8.38 15.53 7.75
CA HIS A 74 9.52 15.89 8.60
C HIS A 74 10.03 14.73 9.48
N ARG A 75 10.00 13.52 8.93
CA ARG A 75 10.32 12.27 9.64
C ARG A 75 10.87 11.25 8.66
N PHE A 76 11.80 10.40 9.11
CA PHE A 76 12.17 9.22 8.35
C PHE A 76 11.04 8.18 8.43
N ILE A 77 10.45 7.86 7.28
CA ILE A 77 9.39 6.86 7.15
C ILE A 77 10.00 5.61 6.56
N ASP A 78 9.82 4.50 7.28
CA ASP A 78 10.26 3.19 6.84
C ASP A 78 9.19 2.55 5.96
N PHE A 79 9.48 2.37 4.67
CA PHE A 79 8.58 1.70 3.72
C PHE A 79 9.11 0.30 3.41
N VAL A 80 8.23 -0.70 3.39
CA VAL A 80 8.62 -2.09 3.19
C VAL A 80 7.81 -2.71 2.06
N VAL A 81 8.51 -3.25 1.06
CA VAL A 81 7.91 -3.95 -0.07
C VAL A 81 7.36 -5.28 0.43
N VAL A 82 6.03 -5.36 0.54
CA VAL A 82 5.36 -6.58 1.04
C VAL A 82 4.34 -7.12 0.06
N ASP A 83 3.96 -6.35 -0.94
CA ASP A 83 2.87 -6.74 -1.83
C ASP A 83 3.17 -6.49 -3.30
N THR A 84 2.34 -7.06 -4.16
CA THR A 84 2.40 -6.93 -5.61
C THR A 84 1.02 -7.18 -6.21
N GLY A 85 0.88 -6.97 -7.51
CA GLY A 85 -0.40 -7.17 -8.19
C GLY A 85 -0.27 -7.00 -9.69
N SER A 86 -1.31 -7.37 -10.42
CA SER A 86 -1.32 -7.30 -11.89
C SER A 86 -1.05 -5.89 -12.43
N ALA A 87 -1.39 -4.85 -11.65
CA ALA A 87 -1.13 -3.45 -11.99
C ALA A 87 0.36 -3.05 -11.98
N PHE A 88 1.22 -3.85 -11.33
CA PHE A 88 2.66 -3.63 -11.22
C PHE A 88 3.48 -4.48 -12.20
N TYR A 89 2.87 -5.46 -12.87
CA TYR A 89 3.57 -6.34 -13.81
C TYR A 89 4.27 -5.55 -14.93
N GLY A 90 5.59 -5.73 -15.04
CA GLY A 90 6.42 -5.08 -16.05
C GLY A 90 6.63 -3.59 -15.82
N LYS A 91 6.35 -3.07 -14.62
CA LYS A 91 6.57 -1.67 -14.25
C LYS A 91 7.93 -1.46 -13.60
N GLY A 92 8.58 -2.51 -13.11
CA GLY A 92 9.86 -2.43 -12.42
C GLY A 92 9.87 -1.35 -11.35
N TYR A 93 10.90 -0.50 -11.40
CA TYR A 93 11.09 0.63 -10.46
C TYR A 93 10.24 1.86 -10.78
N SER A 94 9.47 1.87 -11.87
CA SER A 94 8.71 3.06 -12.30
C SER A 94 7.39 3.25 -11.57
N ARG A 95 6.96 2.25 -10.78
CA ARG A 95 5.72 2.30 -10.02
C ARG A 95 5.91 1.71 -8.63
N ILE A 96 5.37 2.43 -7.66
CA ILE A 96 5.20 2.01 -6.27
C ILE A 96 3.78 2.41 -5.88
N ASP A 97 3.15 1.64 -5.01
CA ASP A 97 1.89 2.03 -4.37
C ASP A 97 2.04 1.98 -2.86
N ILE A 98 1.63 3.06 -2.21
CA ILE A 98 1.81 3.24 -0.77
C ILE A 98 0.48 2.92 -0.10
N CYS A 99 0.51 1.99 0.87
CA CYS A 99 -0.69 1.65 1.61
C CYS A 99 -1.17 2.88 2.42
N VAL A 100 -2.38 3.34 2.10
CA VAL A 100 -3.04 4.47 2.76
C VAL A 100 -4.38 4.04 3.33
N ARG A 101 -4.81 4.70 4.41
CA ARG A 101 -6.00 4.31 5.17
C ARG A 101 -7.30 4.55 4.40
N THR A 102 -7.38 5.62 3.61
CA THR A 102 -8.60 5.98 2.90
C THR A 102 -8.36 6.33 1.44
N ARG A 103 -9.41 6.24 0.62
CA ARG A 103 -9.41 6.73 -0.76
C ARG A 103 -9.12 8.23 -0.86
N HIS A 104 -9.45 9.00 0.18
CA HIS A 104 -9.15 10.43 0.17
C HIS A 104 -7.64 10.66 0.29
N ASP A 105 -6.98 9.91 1.17
CA ASP A 105 -5.52 9.94 1.32
C ASP A 105 -4.82 9.51 0.02
N SER A 106 -5.43 8.58 -0.72
CA SER A 106 -4.92 8.16 -2.03
C SER A 106 -5.06 9.20 -3.14
N PHE A 107 -5.59 10.41 -2.89
CA PHE A 107 -5.57 11.52 -3.85
C PHE A 107 -4.46 12.53 -3.56
N GLU A 108 -3.69 12.29 -2.51
CA GLU A 108 -2.66 13.22 -2.12
C GLU A 108 -1.55 13.28 -3.18
N ASN A 109 -1.26 14.49 -3.66
CA ASN A 109 -0.31 14.69 -4.77
C ASN A 109 1.10 14.18 -4.49
N THR A 110 1.55 14.21 -3.23
CA THR A 110 2.88 13.69 -2.89
C THR A 110 2.90 12.16 -2.86
N ILE A 111 1.76 11.50 -2.69
CA ILE A 111 1.66 10.03 -2.68
C ILE A 111 1.60 9.48 -4.12
N ASN A 112 0.85 10.14 -5.02
CA ASN A 112 0.74 9.74 -6.43
C ASN A 112 1.65 10.50 -7.39
N GLY A 113 2.51 11.36 -6.85
CA GLY A 113 3.41 12.19 -7.62
C GLY A 113 4.67 11.45 -8.07
N PRO A 114 5.59 12.14 -8.75
CA PRO A 114 6.94 11.62 -8.99
C PRO A 114 7.64 11.35 -7.66
N LEU A 115 8.05 10.10 -7.43
CA LEU A 115 8.76 9.66 -6.23
C LEU A 115 10.15 9.14 -6.58
N THR A 116 11.12 9.43 -5.71
CA THR A 116 12.46 8.84 -5.78
C THR A 116 12.52 7.62 -4.86
N LEU A 117 13.00 6.48 -5.36
CA LEU A 117 13.10 5.24 -4.60
C LEU A 117 14.56 4.90 -4.27
N GLY A 118 14.88 4.84 -2.97
CA GLY A 118 16.19 4.38 -2.48
C GLY A 118 16.08 3.04 -1.76
N PHE A 119 16.66 1.98 -2.32
CA PHE A 119 16.64 0.62 -1.76
C PHE A 119 17.86 0.40 -0.84
N HIS A 120 17.67 -0.32 0.27
CA HIS A 120 18.73 -0.62 1.24
C HIS A 120 18.58 -1.99 1.88
#